data_AF-A0A3N5RAP4-F1
#
_entry.id   AF-A0A3N5RAP4-F1
#
_cell.length_a   1.000
_cell.length_b   1.000
_cell.length_c   1.000
_cell.angle_alpha   90.00
_cell.angle_beta   90.00
_cell.angle_gamma   90.00
#
_symmetry.space_group_name_H-M   'P 1'
#
loop_
_entity.id
_entity.type
_entity.pdbx_description
1 polymer ?
#
loop_
_entity_poly.entity_id
_entity_poly.type
_entity_poly.pdbx_seq_one_letter_code
_entity_poly.pdbx_strand_id
1 'polypeptide(L)' 'MCTRCGLCVLECPDGAMKFNEQGFPVIDYDHCKGCMICAHLCPLQGIARVPEVRAW' A
#
# COMPACT_ATOMS: atom_id res chain seq x y z
N MET A 1 -7.01 1.64 -11.62
CA MET A 1 -7.41 0.21 -11.64
C MET A 1 -6.24 -0.64 -11.14
N CYS A 2 -6.46 -1.63 -10.29
CA CYS A 2 -5.40 -2.51 -9.78
C CYS A 2 -5.32 -3.81 -10.59
N THR A 3 -4.13 -4.24 -10.99
CA THR A 3 -3.87 -5.50 -11.74
C THR A 3 -3.27 -6.61 -10.89
N ARG A 4 -3.07 -6.38 -9.57
CA ARG A 4 -2.47 -7.35 -8.64
C ARG A 4 -1.02 -7.73 -9.00
N CYS A 5 -0.26 -6.80 -9.58
CA CYS A 5 1.15 -7.03 -9.95
C CYS A 5 2.12 -7.23 -8.78
N GLY A 6 1.73 -6.87 -7.56
CA GLY A 6 2.52 -7.12 -6.34
C GLY A 6 3.68 -6.17 -6.06
N LEU A 7 4.04 -5.25 -6.97
CA LEU A 7 5.14 -4.29 -6.76
C LEU A 7 5.02 -3.53 -5.44
N CYS A 8 3.80 -3.06 -5.14
CA CYS A 8 3.50 -2.32 -3.92
C CYS A 8 3.65 -3.15 -2.62
N VAL A 9 3.53 -4.48 -2.70
CA VAL A 9 3.75 -5.42 -1.59
C VAL A 9 5.25 -5.72 -1.44
N LEU A 10 5.92 -6.00 -2.55
CA LEU A 10 7.34 -6.37 -2.59
C LEU A 10 8.26 -5.23 -2.11
N GLU A 11 7.95 -4.00 -2.50
CA GLU A 11 8.80 -2.82 -2.27
C GLU A 11 8.42 -2.06 -0.98
N CYS A 12 7.54 -2.61 -0.15
CA CYS A 12 7.20 -1.99 1.13
C CYS A 12 8.34 -2.25 2.15
N PRO A 13 9.11 -1.22 2.55
CA PRO A 13 10.28 -1.43 3.43
C PRO A 13 9.89 -1.92 4.83
N ASP A 14 8.71 -1.51 5.32
CA ASP A 14 8.18 -1.89 6.62
C ASP A 14 7.37 -3.21 6.57
N GLY A 15 7.19 -3.81 5.38
CA GLY A 15 6.36 -5.01 5.24
C GLY A 15 4.87 -4.80 5.56
N ALA A 16 4.39 -3.56 5.56
CA ALA A 16 3.02 -3.18 5.93
C ALA A 16 1.97 -3.50 4.84
N MET A 17 2.32 -4.24 3.80
CA MET A 17 1.46 -4.56 2.67
C MET A 17 1.36 -6.07 2.51
N LYS A 18 0.15 -6.59 2.30
CA LYS A 18 -0.10 -8.03 2.11
C LYS A 18 -1.23 -8.26 1.11
N PHE A 19 -1.28 -9.45 0.52
CA PHE A 19 -2.44 -9.85 -0.29
C PHE A 19 -3.57 -10.35 0.59
N ASN A 20 -4.81 -9.94 0.29
CA ASN A 20 -6.00 -10.50 0.89
C ASN A 20 -6.41 -11.82 0.19
N GLU A 21 -7.49 -12.45 0.67
CA GLU A 21 -8.02 -13.71 0.13
C GLU A 21 -8.46 -13.61 -1.35
N GLN A 22 -8.76 -12.41 -1.82
CA GLN A 22 -9.15 -12.12 -3.21
C GLN A 22 -7.94 -11.79 -4.11
N GLY A 23 -6.72 -11.82 -3.54
CA GLY A 23 -5.47 -11.50 -4.23
C GLY A 23 -5.25 -9.99 -4.45
N PHE A 24 -5.97 -9.12 -3.75
CA PHE A 24 -5.73 -7.67 -3.78
C PHE A 24 -4.75 -7.25 -2.68
N PRO A 25 -3.82 -6.32 -2.97
CA PRO A 25 -2.97 -5.75 -1.95
C PRO A 25 -3.80 -4.91 -0.97
N VAL A 26 -3.56 -5.13 0.32
CA VAL A 26 -4.16 -4.39 1.44
C VAL A 26 -3.05 -3.82 2.32
N ILE A 27 -3.26 -2.60 2.81
CA ILE A 27 -2.34 -1.89 3.71
C ILE A 27 -2.72 -2.21 5.16
N ASP A 28 -1.74 -2.64 5.95
CA ASP A 28 -1.81 -2.66 7.41
C ASP A 28 -1.47 -1.27 7.94
N TYR A 29 -2.50 -0.48 8.26
CA TYR A 29 -2.32 0.92 8.69
C TYR A 29 -1.69 1.06 10.07
N ASP A 30 -1.67 0.01 10.90
CA ASP A 30 -1.03 0.08 12.22
C ASP A 30 0.50 -0.06 12.09
N HIS A 31 0.98 -0.72 11.03
CA HIS A 31 2.42 -0.86 10.72
C HIS A 31 2.91 0.14 9.65
N CYS A 32 2.02 0.66 8.82
CA CYS A 32 2.35 1.62 7.76
C CYS A 32 2.95 2.92 8.32
N LYS A 33 4.08 3.36 7.75
CA LYS A 33 4.75 4.62 8.13
C LYS A 33 4.43 5.81 7.21
N GLY A 34 3.54 5.62 6.24
CA GLY A 34 3.15 6.69 5.32
C GLY A 34 4.27 7.17 4.38
N CYS A 35 5.24 6.31 4.04
CA CYS A 35 6.37 6.67 3.17
C CYS A 35 6.01 6.91 1.69
N MET A 36 4.83 6.45 1.27
CA MET A 36 4.27 6.63 -0.09
C MET A 36 5.05 5.97 -1.24
N ILE A 37 6.02 5.10 -0.96
CA ILE A 37 6.76 4.32 -1.96
C ILE A 37 5.80 3.48 -2.82
N CYS A 38 4.84 2.81 -2.19
CA CYS A 38 3.83 1.99 -2.88
C CYS A 38 3.01 2.79 -3.90
N ALA A 39 2.66 4.04 -3.60
CA ALA A 39 1.94 4.93 -4.49
C ALA A 39 2.81 5.43 -5.65
N HIS A 40 4.09 5.71 -5.40
CA HIS A 40 5.05 6.13 -6.43
C HIS A 40 5.34 5.02 -7.44
N LEU A 41 5.49 3.78 -6.97
CA LEU A 41 5.83 2.63 -7.80
C LEU A 41 4.66 2.08 -8.62
N CYS A 42 3.42 2.41 -8.26
CA CYS A 42 2.26 1.86 -8.95
C CYS A 42 2.13 2.48 -10.36
N PRO A 43 2.36 1.71 -11.44
CA PRO A 43 2.33 2.26 -12.80
C PRO A 43 0.91 2.70 -13.24
N LEU A 44 -0.12 2.19 -12.55
CA LEU A 44 -1.52 2.49 -12.80
C LEU A 44 -2.10 3.53 -11.85
N GLN A 45 -1.24 4.14 -11.00
CA GLN A 45 -1.63 5.14 -10.01
C GLN A 45 -2.83 4.70 -9.16
N GLY A 46 -2.86 3.41 -8.77
CA GLY A 46 -3.99 2.78 -8.08
C GLY A 46 -4.08 3.06 -6.59
N ILE A 47 -3.16 3.85 -6.02
CA ILE A 47 -3.07 4.15 -4.58
C ILE A 47 -3.09 5.67 -4.42
N ALA A 48 -3.99 6.16 -3.55
CA ALA A 48 -4.14 7.59 -3.26
C ALA A 48 -3.46 7.95 -1.94
N ARG A 49 -2.93 9.18 -1.87
CA ARG A 49 -2.40 9.76 -0.63
C ARG A 49 -3.51 10.48 0.11
N VAL A 50 -3.74 10.09 1.35
CA VAL A 50 -4.69 10.75 2.26
C VAL A 50 -3.98 11.08 3.58
N PRO A 51 -4.20 12.27 4.17
CA PRO A 51 -3.65 12.59 5.47
C PRO A 51 -4.14 11.60 6.54
N GLU A 52 -3.26 11.25 7.47
CA GLU A 52 -3.65 10.48 8.64
C GLU A 52 -4.46 11.36 9.59
N VAL A 53 -5.64 10.88 9.96
CA VAL A 53 -6.58 11.60 10.86
C VAL A 53 -6.71 10.93 12.23
N ARG A 54 -6.02 9.81 12.45
CA ARG A 54 -6.03 9.13 13.75
C ARG A 54 -5.17 9.95 14.72
N ALA A 55 -5.81 10.49 15.75
CA ALA A 55 -5.12 11.04 16.90
C ALA A 55 -4.74 9.86 17.81
N TRP A 56 -3.44 9.62 17.93
CA TRP A 56 -2.86 8.66 18.87
C TRP A 56 -2.87 9.23 20.29
#